data_AF-A0A934MRL9-F1
#
_entry.id   AF-A0A934MRL9-F1
#
_cell.length_a   1.000
_cell.length_b   1.000
_cell.length_c   1.000
_cell.angle_alpha   90.00
_cell.angle_beta   90.00
_cell.angle_gamma   90.00
#
_symmetry.space_group_name_H-M   'P 1'
#
loop_
_entity.id
_entity.type
_entity.pdbx_description
1 polymer ?
#
loop_
_entity_poly.entity_id
_entity_poly.type
_entity_poly.pdbx_seq_one_letter_code
_entity_poly.pdbx_strand_id
1 'polypeptide(L)'
;MPLWLRFVIIAIIVLSVLSLLWFLIGSTAYLQRGMDIIGTTYLLFAGIPVLLIVVLFIKLLIKGWTTTSGIPTIGIYVGIVISLLLSVVLIQSVSSHGWSKEKMRSDSIKITTDGKYEYRIDLINLFQRNSTARLYLKDVDSREEMNIPVNIQTRNIITLSVGKVNHWILLEPTDKPSRYILTTTKELRIPEEKFEIDVVTRITRKLE
;
A
#
# COMPACT_ATOMS: atom_id res chain seq x y z
N MET A 1 -12.97 21.15 -36.92
CA MET A 1 -11.81 20.27 -36.69
C MET A 1 -11.97 19.01 -37.52
N PRO A 2 -10.90 18.41 -38.09
CA PRO A 2 -10.99 17.12 -38.76
C PRO A 2 -11.58 16.05 -37.83
N LEU A 3 -12.42 15.16 -38.36
CA LEU A 3 -13.06 14.07 -37.60
C LEU A 3 -12.04 13.19 -36.88
N TRP A 4 -10.94 12.82 -37.55
CA TRP A 4 -9.89 11.99 -36.96
C TRP A 4 -9.25 12.64 -35.73
N LEU A 5 -8.95 13.95 -35.78
CA LEU A 5 -8.33 14.67 -34.66
C LEU A 5 -9.29 14.74 -33.46
N ARG A 6 -10.60 14.81 -33.73
CA ARG A 6 -11.63 14.73 -32.68
C ARG A 6 -11.57 13.40 -31.94
N PHE A 7 -11.46 12.29 -32.68
CA PHE A 7 -11.33 10.97 -32.06
C PHE A 7 -10.05 10.82 -31.27
N VAL A 8 -8.92 11.34 -31.77
CA VAL A 8 -7.64 11.34 -31.03
C VAL A 8 -7.76 12.13 -29.72
N ILE A 9 -8.38 13.31 -29.74
CA ILE A 9 -8.58 14.12 -28.54
C ILE A 9 -9.52 13.43 -27.54
N ILE A 10 -10.57 12.75 -28.02
CA ILE A 10 -11.44 11.96 -27.13
C ILE A 10 -10.65 10.81 -26.49
N ALA A 11 -9.87 10.08 -27.29
CA ALA A 11 -9.05 8.97 -26.79
C ALA A 11 -8.03 9.42 -25.74
N ILE A 12 -7.35 10.56 -25.96
CA ILE A 12 -6.38 11.07 -25.00
C ILE A 12 -7.05 11.55 -23.70
N ILE A 13 -8.24 12.18 -23.78
CA ILE A 13 -9.03 12.53 -22.59
C ILE A 13 -9.35 11.27 -21.77
N VAL A 14 -9.86 10.23 -22.42
CA VAL A 14 -10.22 8.97 -21.75
C VAL A 14 -8.99 8.35 -21.10
N LEU A 15 -7.87 8.24 -21.83
CA LEU A 15 -6.62 7.71 -21.30
C LEU A 15 -6.12 8.50 -20.08
N SER A 16 -6.14 9.84 -20.17
CA SER A 16 -5.73 10.71 -19.07
C SER A 16 -6.60 10.54 -17.83
N VAL A 17 -7.93 10.50 -17.98
CA VAL A 17 -8.85 10.26 -16.85
C VAL A 17 -8.60 8.89 -16.23
N LEU A 18 -8.46 7.83 -17.05
CA LEU A 18 -8.17 6.48 -16.55
C LEU A 18 -6.82 6.42 -15.84
N SER A 19 -5.78 7.08 -16.36
CA SER A 19 -4.47 7.15 -15.72
C SER A 19 -4.51 7.82 -14.35
N LEU A 20 -5.30 8.90 -14.23
CA LEU A 20 -5.48 9.62 -12.98
C LEU A 20 -6.26 8.77 -11.96
N LEU A 21 -7.34 8.10 -12.40
CA LEU A 21 -8.10 7.19 -11.53
C LEU A 21 -7.24 6.02 -11.06
N TRP A 22 -6.49 5.39 -11.96
CA TRP A 22 -5.54 4.33 -11.63
C TRP A 22 -4.52 4.80 -10.61
N PHE A 23 -3.94 5.99 -10.83
CA PHE A 23 -3.00 6.62 -9.92
C PHE A 23 -3.60 6.86 -8.53
N LEU A 24 -4.78 7.45 -8.44
CA LEU A 24 -5.44 7.76 -7.16
C LEU A 24 -5.79 6.48 -6.38
N ILE A 25 -6.33 5.47 -7.06
CA ILE A 25 -6.66 4.18 -6.43
C ILE A 25 -5.38 3.48 -5.95
N GLY A 26 -4.35 3.45 -6.78
CA GLY A 26 -3.09 2.77 -6.47
C GLY A 26 -2.31 3.45 -5.34
N SER A 27 -2.15 4.77 -5.42
CA SER A 27 -1.40 5.55 -4.42
C SER A 27 -2.05 5.47 -3.02
N THR A 28 -3.38 5.46 -2.96
CA THR A 28 -4.17 5.34 -1.73
C THR A 28 -4.47 3.90 -1.31
N ALA A 29 -3.99 2.91 -2.07
CA ALA A 29 -4.29 1.50 -1.89
C ALA A 29 -5.80 1.22 -1.72
N TYR A 30 -6.61 1.61 -2.71
CA TYR A 30 -8.07 1.54 -2.66
C TYR A 30 -8.66 2.28 -1.45
N LEU A 31 -8.16 3.50 -1.21
CA LEU A 31 -8.55 4.37 -0.08
C LEU A 31 -8.30 3.77 1.32
N GLN A 32 -7.47 2.71 1.40
CA GLN A 32 -7.08 2.13 2.68
C GLN A 32 -6.03 2.98 3.40
N ARG A 33 -5.34 3.88 2.71
CA ARG A 33 -4.38 4.83 3.31
C ARG A 33 -4.43 6.21 2.67
N GLY A 34 -3.91 7.20 3.38
CA GLY A 34 -3.59 8.49 2.80
C GLY A 34 -2.50 8.35 1.74
N MET A 35 -2.50 9.27 0.78
CA MET A 35 -1.43 9.37 -0.22
C MET A 35 -0.13 9.81 0.47
N ASP A 36 0.97 9.13 0.17
CA ASP A 36 2.28 9.47 0.72
C ASP A 36 2.89 10.70 0.01
N ILE A 37 4.03 11.17 0.50
CA ILE A 37 4.73 12.36 -0.04
C ILE A 37 5.12 12.16 -1.51
N ILE A 38 5.51 10.93 -1.87
CA ILE A 38 5.91 10.58 -3.24
C ILE A 38 4.69 10.65 -4.16
N GLY A 39 3.57 10.03 -3.78
CA GLY A 39 2.31 10.13 -4.50
C GLY A 39 1.83 11.58 -4.60
N THR A 40 1.93 12.35 -3.52
CA THR A 40 1.52 13.77 -3.54
C THR A 40 2.34 14.58 -4.55
N THR A 41 3.64 14.31 -4.66
CA THR A 41 4.52 14.89 -5.67
C THR A 41 4.04 14.55 -7.09
N TYR A 42 3.75 13.28 -7.39
CA TYR A 42 3.21 12.88 -8.70
C TYR A 42 1.83 13.50 -8.99
N LEU A 43 0.96 13.60 -8.00
CA LEU A 43 -0.34 14.27 -8.17
C LEU A 43 -0.14 15.74 -8.54
N LEU A 44 0.75 16.45 -7.84
CA LEU A 44 1.01 17.87 -8.06
C LEU A 44 1.63 18.15 -9.43
N PHE A 45 2.65 17.37 -9.82
CA PHE A 45 3.45 17.65 -11.02
C PHE A 45 3.01 16.91 -12.28
N ALA A 46 2.21 15.84 -12.16
CA ALA A 46 1.67 15.12 -13.32
C ALA A 46 0.14 15.09 -13.32
N GLY A 47 -0.48 14.79 -12.19
CA GLY A 47 -1.95 14.66 -12.10
C GLY A 47 -2.70 15.95 -12.36
N ILE A 48 -2.36 17.03 -11.67
CA ILE A 48 -2.99 18.35 -11.85
C ILE A 48 -2.75 18.88 -13.28
N PRO A 49 -1.51 18.87 -13.83
CA PRO A 49 -1.29 19.29 -15.21
C PRO A 49 -2.08 18.46 -16.24
N VAL A 50 -2.17 17.14 -16.08
CA VAL A 50 -3.02 16.29 -16.94
C VAL A 50 -4.47 16.73 -16.88
N LEU A 51 -4.99 16.97 -15.68
CA LEU A 51 -6.38 17.37 -15.50
C LEU A 51 -6.67 18.72 -16.17
N LEU A 52 -5.75 19.69 -16.07
CA LEU A 52 -5.86 20.96 -16.75
C LEU A 52 -5.89 20.80 -18.28
N ILE A 53 -5.04 19.93 -18.84
CA ILE A 53 -5.04 19.62 -20.28
C ILE A 53 -6.35 18.96 -20.69
N VAL A 54 -6.89 18.03 -19.90
CA VAL A 54 -8.19 17.39 -20.15
C VAL A 54 -9.30 18.43 -20.20
N VAL A 55 -9.36 19.35 -19.21
CA VAL A 55 -10.36 20.43 -19.19
C VAL A 55 -10.24 21.32 -20.43
N LEU A 56 -9.00 21.64 -20.85
CA LEU A 56 -8.75 22.41 -22.05
C LEU A 56 -9.28 21.68 -23.30
N PHE A 57 -8.96 20.39 -23.46
CA PHE A 57 -9.44 19.58 -24.58
C PHE A 57 -10.96 19.44 -24.62
N ILE A 58 -11.62 19.27 -23.48
CA ILE A 58 -13.09 19.27 -23.40
C ILE A 58 -13.65 20.60 -23.90
N LYS A 59 -13.09 21.74 -23.44
CA LYS A 59 -13.51 23.06 -23.92
C LYS A 59 -13.31 23.21 -25.43
N LEU A 60 -12.20 22.71 -25.97
CA LEU A 60 -11.94 22.74 -27.41
C LEU A 60 -12.95 21.92 -28.21
N LEU A 61 -13.31 20.73 -27.71
CA LEU A 61 -14.31 19.86 -28.35
C LEU A 61 -15.70 20.49 -28.35
N ILE A 62 -16.12 21.10 -27.24
CA ILE A 62 -17.43 21.76 -27.11
C ILE A 62 -17.54 22.97 -28.04
N LYS A 63 -16.49 23.81 -28.07
CA LYS A 63 -16.48 25.02 -28.91
C LYS A 63 -16.37 24.71 -30.41
N GLY A 64 -16.12 23.44 -30.77
CA GLY A 64 -16.03 23.00 -32.17
C GLY A 64 -14.88 23.67 -32.94
N TRP A 65 -13.79 24.03 -32.25
CA TRP A 65 -12.79 24.94 -32.80
C TRP A 65 -12.19 24.39 -34.11
N THR A 66 -12.21 25.20 -35.16
CA THR A 66 -11.57 24.90 -36.45
C THR A 66 -10.27 25.68 -36.52
N THR A 67 -9.14 24.98 -36.36
CA THR A 67 -7.82 25.59 -36.47
C THR A 67 -7.52 25.92 -37.93
N THR A 68 -7.72 27.18 -38.32
CA THR A 68 -7.37 27.72 -39.64
C THR A 68 -5.92 28.23 -39.70
N SER A 69 -5.24 28.38 -38.56
CA SER A 69 -3.84 28.82 -38.48
C SER A 69 -2.92 27.73 -37.91
N GLY A 70 -1.64 27.76 -38.31
CA GLY A 70 -0.64 26.74 -37.95
C GLY A 70 -0.27 26.73 -36.46
N ILE A 71 -0.19 27.90 -35.82
CA ILE A 71 0.27 28.04 -34.43
C ILE A 71 -0.68 27.33 -33.42
N PRO A 72 -2.01 27.50 -33.47
CA PRO A 72 -2.93 26.76 -32.60
C PRO A 72 -2.92 25.25 -32.84
N THR A 73 -2.65 24.83 -34.07
CA THR A 73 -2.60 23.41 -34.44
C THR A 73 -1.39 22.73 -33.79
N ILE A 74 -0.22 23.38 -33.81
CA ILE A 74 0.99 22.89 -33.12
C ILE A 74 0.73 22.75 -31.61
N GLY A 75 0.06 23.72 -30.99
CA GLY A 75 -0.29 23.67 -29.58
C GLY A 75 -1.14 22.46 -29.19
N ILE A 76 -2.08 22.05 -30.04
CA ILE A 76 -2.90 20.84 -29.82
C ILE A 76 -2.01 19.59 -29.85
N TYR A 77 -1.13 19.45 -30.85
CA TYR A 77 -0.24 18.29 -30.93
C TYR A 77 0.71 18.20 -29.75
N VAL A 78 1.31 19.34 -29.34
CA VAL A 78 2.15 19.40 -28.14
C VAL A 78 1.34 19.00 -26.90
N GLY A 79 0.12 19.51 -26.76
CA GLY A 79 -0.77 19.13 -25.66
C GLY A 79 -1.07 17.63 -25.62
N ILE A 80 -1.28 16.99 -26.78
CA ILE A 80 -1.53 15.55 -26.88
C ILE A 80 -0.29 14.77 -26.41
N VAL A 81 0.89 15.15 -26.89
CA VAL A 81 2.16 14.49 -26.51
C VAL A 81 2.42 14.64 -25.01
N ILE A 82 2.26 15.85 -24.46
CA ILE A 82 2.45 16.09 -23.01
C ILE A 82 1.44 15.28 -22.20
N SER A 83 0.16 15.29 -22.59
CA SER A 83 -0.89 14.52 -21.92
C SER A 83 -0.57 13.02 -21.92
N LEU A 84 -0.06 12.50 -23.04
CA LEU A 84 0.38 11.10 -23.14
C LEU A 84 1.52 10.80 -22.17
N LEU A 85 2.59 11.62 -22.20
CA LEU A 85 3.76 11.43 -21.33
C LEU A 85 3.38 11.47 -19.85
N LEU A 86 2.59 12.45 -19.45
CA LEU A 86 2.15 12.56 -18.06
C LEU A 86 1.23 11.40 -17.65
N SER A 87 0.36 10.92 -18.56
CA SER A 87 -0.47 9.73 -18.30
C SER A 87 0.38 8.49 -18.07
N VAL A 88 1.45 8.31 -18.85
CA VAL A 88 2.41 7.21 -18.66
C VAL A 88 3.11 7.31 -17.31
N VAL A 89 3.58 8.51 -16.93
CA VAL A 89 4.20 8.74 -15.60
C VAL A 89 3.24 8.38 -14.48
N LEU A 90 1.97 8.80 -14.56
CA LEU A 90 0.95 8.46 -13.56
C LEU A 90 0.74 6.96 -13.43
N ILE A 91 0.65 6.23 -14.55
CA ILE A 91 0.48 4.77 -14.55
C ILE A 91 1.69 4.07 -13.91
N GLN A 92 2.90 4.46 -14.30
CA GLN A 92 4.13 3.81 -13.84
C GLN A 92 4.49 4.14 -12.39
N SER A 93 3.99 5.27 -11.86
CA SER A 93 4.26 5.67 -10.47
C SER A 93 3.56 4.79 -9.42
N VAL A 94 2.59 3.96 -9.81
CA VAL A 94 1.83 3.09 -8.91
C VAL A 94 2.54 1.77 -8.65
N SER A 95 2.88 1.48 -7.39
CA SER A 95 3.31 0.14 -6.97
C SER A 95 2.12 -0.80 -6.83
N SER A 96 2.25 -2.05 -7.28
CA SER A 96 1.23 -3.10 -7.11
C SER A 96 1.17 -3.67 -5.68
N HIS A 97 2.23 -3.50 -4.90
CA HIS A 97 2.36 -4.09 -3.57
C HIS A 97 1.68 -3.24 -2.50
N GLY A 98 0.85 -3.88 -1.68
CA GLY A 98 0.05 -3.25 -0.64
C GLY A 98 -1.36 -2.87 -1.07
N TRP A 99 -1.78 -3.09 -2.32
CA TRP A 99 -3.19 -2.90 -2.70
C TRP A 99 -3.75 -4.05 -3.54
N SER A 100 -2.98 -4.56 -4.50
CA SER A 100 -3.33 -5.79 -5.23
C SER A 100 -2.76 -7.05 -4.56
N LYS A 101 -1.62 -6.93 -3.89
CA LYS A 101 -0.98 -8.00 -3.11
C LYS A 101 -0.74 -7.53 -1.69
N GLU A 102 -0.91 -8.41 -0.71
CA GLU A 102 -0.59 -8.11 0.68
C GLU A 102 0.87 -7.70 0.82
N LYS A 103 1.11 -6.61 1.55
CA LYS A 103 2.47 -6.19 1.88
C LYS A 103 2.78 -6.65 3.29
N MET A 104 3.60 -7.68 3.38
CA MET A 104 4.03 -8.27 4.65
C MET A 104 5.37 -7.68 5.10
N ARG A 105 5.45 -7.34 6.38
CA ARG A 105 6.70 -7.03 7.07
C ARG A 105 6.86 -8.04 8.19
N SER A 106 7.91 -8.82 8.15
CA SER A 106 8.16 -9.88 9.11
C SER A 106 9.29 -9.50 10.05
N ASP A 107 9.11 -9.88 11.30
CA ASP A 107 10.13 -9.84 12.34
C ASP A 107 11.22 -10.90 12.07
N SER A 108 12.36 -10.79 12.74
CA SER A 108 13.39 -11.83 12.70
C SER A 108 12.86 -13.11 13.35
N ILE A 109 13.22 -14.25 12.76
CA ILE A 109 12.88 -15.56 13.36
C ILE A 109 13.66 -15.72 14.66
N LYS A 110 12.96 -16.10 15.72
CA LYS A 110 13.47 -16.34 17.07
C LYS A 110 13.04 -17.71 17.53
N ILE A 111 13.69 -18.25 18.56
CA ILE A 111 13.32 -19.53 19.18
C ILE A 111 12.81 -19.22 20.59
N THR A 112 11.74 -19.89 21.01
CA THR A 112 11.23 -19.78 22.38
C THR A 112 12.25 -20.27 23.40
N THR A 113 12.19 -19.79 24.64
CA THR A 113 13.17 -20.16 25.68
C THR A 113 13.13 -21.63 26.06
N ASP A 114 11.99 -22.31 25.84
CA ASP A 114 11.82 -23.76 25.98
C ASP A 114 12.28 -24.56 24.75
N GLY A 115 12.74 -23.89 23.69
CA GLY A 115 13.28 -24.51 22.47
C GLY A 115 12.24 -25.14 21.54
N LYS A 116 10.93 -25.05 21.83
CA LYS A 116 9.89 -25.77 21.10
C LYS A 116 9.48 -25.13 19.78
N TYR A 117 9.47 -23.80 19.71
CA TYR A 117 8.94 -23.08 18.55
C TYR A 117 9.93 -22.06 18.02
N GLU A 118 10.10 -22.08 16.69
CA GLU A 118 10.55 -20.93 15.91
C GLU A 118 9.37 -19.98 15.74
N TYR A 119 9.56 -18.69 16.01
CA TYR A 119 8.48 -17.71 15.95
C TYR A 119 8.91 -16.38 15.35
N ARG A 120 7.94 -15.67 14.77
CA ARG A 120 8.04 -14.27 14.37
C ARG A 120 6.65 -13.64 14.25
N ILE A 121 6.56 -12.32 14.34
CA ILE A 121 5.33 -11.61 13.97
C ILE A 121 5.40 -11.15 12.51
N ASP A 122 4.32 -11.36 11.78
CA ASP A 122 4.09 -10.78 10.46
C ASP A 122 3.08 -9.62 10.61
N LEU A 123 3.49 -8.41 10.24
CA LEU A 123 2.62 -7.25 10.12
C LEU A 123 2.18 -7.11 8.66
N ILE A 124 0.89 -7.19 8.41
CA ILE A 124 0.30 -7.20 7.07
C ILE A 124 -0.35 -5.84 6.81
N ASN A 125 -0.08 -5.26 5.64
CA ASN A 125 -0.65 -4.00 5.18
C ASN A 125 -0.47 -2.86 6.20
N LEU A 126 0.72 -2.78 6.80
CA LEU A 126 1.04 -1.74 7.77
C LEU A 126 0.82 -0.34 7.17
N PHE A 127 0.31 0.58 8.01
CA PHE A 127 -0.12 1.95 7.63
C PHE A 127 -1.37 2.03 6.75
N GLN A 128 -2.15 0.95 6.67
CA GLN A 128 -3.44 0.91 6.00
C GLN A 128 -4.56 0.61 7.00
N ARG A 129 -5.80 0.98 6.68
CA ARG A 129 -6.98 0.75 7.53
C ARG A 129 -7.25 -0.74 7.75
N ASN A 130 -6.90 -1.59 6.79
CA ASN A 130 -6.97 -3.04 6.85
C ASN A 130 -5.67 -3.69 7.39
N SER A 131 -4.85 -2.96 8.17
CA SER A 131 -3.65 -3.52 8.78
C SER A 131 -4.00 -4.61 9.79
N THR A 132 -3.28 -5.73 9.73
CA THR A 132 -3.45 -6.87 10.64
C THR A 132 -2.08 -7.40 11.08
N ALA A 133 -2.07 -8.22 12.12
CA ALA A 133 -0.88 -8.93 12.58
C ALA A 133 -1.19 -10.42 12.77
N ARG A 134 -0.19 -11.26 12.54
CA ARG A 134 -0.26 -12.69 12.84
C ARG A 134 1.07 -13.16 13.39
N LEU A 135 1.01 -14.08 14.34
CA LEU A 135 2.14 -14.82 14.87
C LEU A 135 2.35 -16.03 13.97
N TYR A 136 3.51 -16.10 13.33
CA TYR A 136 4.01 -17.32 12.72
C TYR A 136 4.69 -18.15 13.81
N LEU A 137 4.30 -19.41 13.92
CA LEU A 137 4.96 -20.42 14.73
C LEU A 137 5.33 -21.59 13.85
N LYS A 138 6.50 -22.16 14.09
CA LYS A 138 6.94 -23.41 13.51
C LYS A 138 7.50 -24.28 14.60
N ASP A 139 6.91 -25.46 14.75
CA ASP A 139 7.36 -26.46 15.71
C ASP A 139 8.73 -26.99 15.27
N VAL A 140 9.69 -27.01 16.19
CA VAL A 140 11.08 -27.37 15.88
C VAL A 140 11.22 -28.86 15.55
N ASP A 141 10.44 -29.71 16.24
CA ASP A 141 10.53 -31.17 16.12
C ASP A 141 9.75 -31.68 14.91
N SER A 142 8.49 -31.31 14.81
CA SER A 142 7.57 -31.77 13.76
C SER A 142 7.67 -30.97 12.46
N ARG A 143 8.25 -29.76 12.51
CA ARG A 143 8.29 -28.78 11.42
C ARG A 143 6.90 -28.31 10.95
N GLU A 144 5.86 -28.54 11.75
CA GLU A 144 4.53 -28.01 11.45
C GLU A 144 4.52 -26.49 11.58
N GLU A 145 4.01 -25.80 10.56
CA GLU A 145 3.85 -24.35 10.55
C GLU A 145 2.41 -23.96 10.84
N MET A 146 2.23 -22.92 11.66
CA MET A 146 0.94 -22.35 11.96
C MET A 146 0.99 -20.83 12.01
N ASN A 147 -0.12 -20.21 11.64
CA ASN A 147 -0.31 -18.77 11.70
C ASN A 147 -1.48 -18.47 12.62
N ILE A 148 -1.22 -17.74 13.69
CA ILE A 148 -2.22 -17.36 14.70
C ILE A 148 -2.49 -15.86 14.58
N PRO A 149 -3.72 -15.41 14.29
CA PRO A 149 -4.02 -13.99 14.21
C PRO A 149 -3.84 -13.32 15.57
N VAL A 150 -3.15 -12.17 15.63
CA VAL A 150 -2.93 -11.42 16.88
C VAL A 150 -3.49 -10.01 16.69
N ASN A 151 -4.36 -9.57 17.60
CA ASN A 151 -4.97 -8.25 17.53
C ASN A 151 -4.07 -7.16 18.14
N ILE A 152 -2.86 -7.01 17.61
CA ILE A 152 -1.96 -5.89 17.94
C ILE A 152 -2.58 -4.61 17.38
N GLN A 153 -2.46 -3.49 18.11
CA GLN A 153 -2.89 -2.17 17.65
C GLN A 153 -2.02 -1.61 16.50
N THR A 154 -1.98 -2.32 15.37
CA THR A 154 -1.17 -2.00 14.19
C THR A 154 -1.41 -0.60 13.62
N ARG A 155 -2.60 -0.04 13.85
CA ARG A 155 -2.97 1.33 13.44
C ARG A 155 -2.25 2.42 14.25
N ASN A 156 -1.80 2.10 15.46
CA ASN A 156 -1.07 3.04 16.31
C ASN A 156 0.43 3.04 16.00
N ILE A 157 0.90 2.12 15.15
CA ILE A 157 2.27 2.12 14.63
C ILE A 157 2.36 3.20 13.56
N ILE A 158 2.93 4.36 13.92
CA ILE A 158 3.12 5.50 12.99
C ILE A 158 4.41 5.34 12.17
N THR A 159 5.41 4.70 12.74
CA THR A 159 6.71 4.43 12.10
C THR A 159 7.23 3.10 12.57
N LEU A 160 7.90 2.36 11.68
CA LEU A 160 8.52 1.08 12.02
C LEU A 160 9.98 1.12 11.60
N SER A 161 10.88 0.91 12.56
CA SER A 161 12.30 0.72 12.26
C SER A 161 12.50 -0.73 11.82
N VAL A 162 13.15 -0.93 10.67
CA VAL A 162 13.49 -2.26 10.16
C VAL A 162 15.01 -2.34 10.08
N GLY A 163 15.61 -3.07 11.00
CA GLY A 163 17.04 -3.36 11.05
C GLY A 163 17.41 -4.72 10.43
N LYS A 164 18.69 -5.11 10.55
CA LYS A 164 19.17 -6.47 10.19
C LYS A 164 18.54 -7.54 11.09
N VAL A 165 18.34 -7.20 12.35
CA VAL A 165 17.62 -8.01 13.33
C VAL A 165 16.56 -7.13 13.95
N ASN A 166 15.33 -7.61 13.96
CA ASN A 166 14.20 -6.95 14.60
C ASN A 166 13.76 -7.77 15.81
N HIS A 167 13.25 -7.09 16.83
CA HIS A 167 12.71 -7.71 18.02
C HIS A 167 11.35 -7.10 18.34
N TRP A 168 10.41 -7.15 17.41
CA TRP A 168 9.09 -6.51 17.60
C TRP A 168 8.22 -7.19 18.65
N ILE A 169 8.41 -8.50 18.85
CA ILE A 169 7.73 -9.28 19.88
C ILE A 169 8.70 -10.18 20.66
N LEU A 170 8.29 -10.57 21.86
CA LEU A 170 8.86 -11.64 22.66
C LEU A 170 7.77 -12.69 22.92
N LEU A 171 8.11 -13.97 22.86
CA LEU A 171 7.20 -15.07 23.17
C LEU A 171 7.80 -15.92 24.30
N GLU A 172 7.12 -15.97 25.43
CA GLU A 172 7.58 -16.64 26.65
C GLU A 172 6.65 -17.80 27.01
N PRO A 173 7.18 -18.98 27.39
CA PRO A 173 6.36 -20.09 27.85
C PRO A 173 5.71 -19.78 29.20
N THR A 174 4.57 -20.42 29.47
CA THR A 174 3.92 -20.41 30.77
C THR A 174 4.06 -21.76 31.47
N ASP A 175 3.54 -21.87 32.69
CA ASP A 175 3.42 -23.15 33.42
C ASP A 175 2.59 -24.20 32.64
N LYS A 176 1.76 -23.76 31.69
CA LYS A 176 0.96 -24.63 30.82
C LYS A 176 1.69 -24.83 29.49
N PRO A 177 1.99 -26.07 29.08
CA PRO A 177 2.85 -26.36 27.93
C PRO A 177 2.26 -25.93 26.57
N SER A 178 0.94 -25.69 26.49
CA SER A 178 0.27 -25.22 25.27
C SER A 178 0.03 -23.72 25.24
N ARG A 179 0.48 -22.98 26.27
CA ARG A 179 0.20 -21.55 26.42
C ARG A 179 1.46 -20.73 26.55
N TYR A 180 1.47 -19.62 25.84
CA TYR A 180 2.58 -18.68 25.78
C TYR A 180 2.09 -17.26 26.01
N ILE A 181 2.94 -16.41 26.56
CA ILE A 181 2.71 -14.98 26.64
C ILE A 181 3.49 -14.31 25.52
N LEU A 182 2.76 -13.63 24.63
CA LEU A 182 3.34 -12.75 23.62
C LEU A 182 3.33 -11.32 24.16
N THR A 183 4.50 -10.70 24.19
CA THR A 183 4.69 -9.32 24.62
C THR A 183 5.23 -8.50 23.45
N THR A 184 4.58 -7.41 23.09
CA THR A 184 5.11 -6.46 22.10
C THR A 184 6.26 -5.65 22.69
N THR A 185 7.27 -5.31 21.91
CA THR A 185 8.39 -4.49 22.41
C THR A 185 8.25 -3.03 22.02
N LYS A 186 9.10 -2.19 22.64
CA LYS A 186 9.21 -0.76 22.32
C LYS A 186 9.63 -0.50 20.86
N GLU A 187 10.17 -1.48 20.14
CA GLU A 187 10.53 -1.33 18.73
C GLU A 187 9.33 -1.08 17.81
N LEU A 188 8.14 -1.55 18.21
CA LEU A 188 6.88 -1.26 17.50
C LEU A 188 6.38 0.17 17.72
N ARG A 189 6.97 0.93 18.66
CA ARG A 189 6.61 2.32 19.00
C ARG A 189 5.13 2.49 19.37
N ILE A 190 4.54 1.47 19.97
CA ILE A 190 3.21 1.47 20.57
C ILE A 190 3.35 1.16 22.07
N PRO A 191 2.31 1.43 22.89
CA PRO A 191 2.26 0.90 24.25
C PRO A 191 2.49 -0.60 24.26
N GLU A 192 3.18 -1.10 25.27
CA GLU A 192 3.38 -2.54 25.45
C GLU A 192 2.02 -3.22 25.60
N GLU A 193 1.76 -4.21 24.76
CA GLU A 193 0.58 -5.07 24.79
C GLU A 193 1.02 -6.50 25.09
N LYS A 194 0.19 -7.21 25.86
CA LYS A 194 0.41 -8.62 26.20
C LYS A 194 -0.76 -9.47 25.78
N PHE A 195 -0.45 -10.66 25.26
CA PHE A 195 -1.44 -11.61 24.78
C PHE A 195 -1.12 -13.01 25.30
N GLU A 196 -2.13 -13.72 25.81
CA GLU A 196 -2.06 -15.16 26.00
C GLU A 196 -2.34 -15.84 24.65
N ILE A 197 -1.43 -16.70 24.23
CA ILE A 197 -1.53 -17.48 23.00
C ILE A 197 -1.76 -18.94 23.39
N ASP A 198 -2.87 -19.52 22.94
CA ASP A 198 -3.13 -20.95 23.05
C ASP A 198 -2.81 -21.60 21.70
N VAL A 199 -1.72 -22.37 21.67
CA VAL A 199 -1.15 -22.92 20.42
C VAL A 199 -2.05 -24.01 19.82
N VAL A 200 -2.74 -24.78 20.68
CA VAL A 200 -3.60 -25.90 20.26
C VAL A 200 -4.88 -25.37 19.63
N THR A 201 -5.53 -24.41 20.28
CA THR A 201 -6.77 -23.81 19.79
C THR A 201 -6.54 -22.69 18.78
N ARG A 202 -5.29 -22.18 18.66
CA ARG A 202 -4.90 -21.07 17.78
C ARG A 202 -5.67 -19.78 18.11
N ILE A 203 -5.98 -19.59 19.39
CA ILE A 203 -6.72 -18.43 19.89
C ILE A 203 -5.76 -17.51 20.65
N THR A 204 -5.98 -16.21 20.51
CA THR A 204 -5.27 -15.18 21.26
C THR A 204 -6.21 -14.43 22.17
N ARG A 205 -5.80 -14.19 23.42
CA ARG A 205 -6.53 -13.37 24.38
C ARG A 205 -5.65 -12.21 24.83
N LYS A 206 -6.12 -10.98 24.64
CA LYS A 206 -5.42 -9.79 25.14
C LYS A 206 -5.49 -9.75 26.67
N LEU A 207 -4.35 -9.51 27.31
CA LEU A 207 -4.19 -9.41 28.75
C LEU A 207 -4.04 -7.95 29.18
N GLU A 208 -3.18 -7.19 28.46
CA GLU A 208 -2.85 -5.78 28.69
C GLU A 208 -2.75 -5.05 27.35
#